data_AF-A0A2P5K140-F1
#
_entry.id   AF-A0A2P5K140-F1
#
_cell.length_a   1.000
_cell.length_b   1.000
_cell.length_c   1.000
_cell.angle_alpha   90.00
_cell.angle_beta   90.00
_cell.angle_gamma   90.00
#
_symmetry.space_group_name_H-M   'P 1'
#
loop_
_entity.id
_entity.type
_entity.pdbx_description
1 polymer ?
#
loop_
_entity_poly.entity_id
_entity_poly.type
_entity_poly.pdbx_seq_one_letter_code
_entity_poly.pdbx_strand_id
1 'polypeptide(L)' 'MVIFDRRRVFIALTGFGATETAGFQISDHLIANYFIDYYNNIWVKSDNLNDFLDRVTKGEIHIDE' A
#
# COMPACT_ATOMS: atom_id res chain seq x y z
N MET A 1 2.19 -4.85 3.68
CA MET A 1 0.72 -4.84 3.88
C MET A 1 0.09 -4.35 2.60
N VAL A 2 -0.99 -4.99 2.14
CA VAL A 2 -1.72 -4.58 0.93
C VAL A 2 -3.20 -4.48 1.26
N ILE A 3 -3.87 -3.45 0.75
CA ILE A 3 -5.31 -3.26 0.90
C ILE A 3 -5.96 -3.43 -0.48
N PHE A 4 -6.90 -4.36 -0.61
CA PHE A 4 -7.61 -4.65 -1.86
C PHE A 4 -9.04 -4.11 -1.77
N ASP A 5 -9.41 -3.29 -2.75
CA ASP A 5 -10.78 -2.78 -2.97
C ASP A 5 -11.45 -2.14 -1.74
N ARG A 6 -10.64 -1.67 -0.77
CA ARG A 6 -11.11 -1.20 0.56
C ARG A 6 -11.97 -2.22 1.33
N ARG A 7 -11.83 -3.51 1.05
CA ARG A 7 -12.63 -4.59 1.66
C ARG A 7 -11.80 -5.72 2.24
N ARG A 8 -10.55 -5.85 1.80
CA ARG A 8 -9.65 -6.92 2.21
C ARG A 8 -8.30 -6.35 2.55
N VAL A 9 -7.67 -6.90 3.57
CA VAL A 9 -6.29 -6.54 3.96
C VAL A 9 -5.46 -7.80 3.99
N PHE A 10 -4.29 -7.74 3.37
CA PHE A 10 -3.26 -8.75 3.48
C PHE A 10 -2.10 -8.23 4.33
N ILE A 11 -1.83 -8.93 5.42
CA ILE A 11 -0.74 -8.63 6.36
C ILE A 11 0.31 -9.73 6.24
N ALA A 12 1.47 -9.34 5.73
CA ALA A 12 2.66 -10.17 5.66
C ALA A 12 3.24 -10.42 7.06
N LEU A 13 3.64 -11.66 7.36
CA LEU A 13 4.38 -12.03 8.57
C LEU A 13 5.89 -11.77 8.45
N THR A 14 6.47 -12.08 7.29
CA THR A 14 7.87 -11.81 6.94
C THR A 14 7.95 -11.43 5.47
N GLY A 15 8.73 -10.41 5.09
CA GLY A 15 8.70 -9.87 3.73
C GLY A 15 10.08 -9.91 3.06
N PHE A 16 10.25 -10.79 2.08
CA PHE A 16 11.33 -10.69 1.08
C PHE A 16 10.80 -10.43 -0.35
N GLY A 17 9.53 -10.77 -0.66
CA GLY A 17 8.89 -10.51 -1.95
C GLY A 17 7.41 -10.89 -1.97
N ALA A 18 6.58 -10.12 -2.71
CA ALA A 18 5.11 -10.21 -2.67
C ALA A 18 4.51 -11.57 -3.08
N THR A 19 5.26 -12.40 -3.81
CA THR A 19 4.81 -13.68 -4.37
C THR A 19 4.99 -14.89 -3.46
N GLU A 20 5.83 -14.80 -2.42
CA GLU A 20 6.14 -15.92 -1.49
C GLU A 20 5.95 -15.54 -0.01
N THR A 21 5.35 -14.37 0.23
CA THR A 21 5.19 -13.84 1.58
C THR A 21 4.07 -14.58 2.31
N ALA A 22 4.42 -15.34 3.34
CA ALA A 22 3.44 -15.89 4.27
C ALA A 22 2.72 -14.75 5.00
N GLY A 23 1.39 -14.86 5.15
CA GLY A 23 0.61 -13.81 5.77
C GLY A 23 -0.84 -14.22 5.99
N PHE A 24 -1.61 -13.28 6.51
CA PHE A 24 -3.04 -13.45 6.75
C PHE A 24 -3.82 -12.49 5.88
N GLN A 25 -4.87 -13.02 5.25
CA GLN A 25 -5.88 -12.21 4.58
C GLN A 25 -7.10 -12.07 5.48
N ILE A 26 -7.53 -10.83 5.69
CA ILE A 26 -8.73 -10.48 6.44
C ILE A 26 -9.71 -9.86 5.47
N SER A 27 -10.91 -10.44 5.36
CA SER A 27 -11.98 -9.95 4.46
C SER A 27 -13.07 -9.27 5.28
N ASP A 28 -12.74 -8.11 5.82
CA ASP A 28 -13.63 -7.29 6.65
C ASP A 28 -13.45 -5.81 6.30
N HIS A 29 -14.56 -5.15 5.96
CA HIS A 29 -14.56 -3.74 5.55
C HIS A 29 -14.22 -2.76 6.69
N LEU A 30 -14.59 -3.06 7.93
CA LEU A 30 -14.25 -2.23 9.08
C LEU A 30 -12.76 -2.29 9.38
N ILE A 31 -12.19 -3.50 9.31
CA ILE A 31 -10.75 -3.71 9.45
C ILE A 31 -9.99 -3.05 8.29
N ALA A 32 -10.49 -3.15 7.07
CA ALA A 32 -9.91 -2.46 5.91
C ALA A 32 -9.90 -0.94 6.10
N ASN A 33 -11.00 -0.35 6.56
CA ASN A 33 -11.07 1.08 6.86
C ASN A 33 -10.10 1.50 7.97
N TYR A 34 -9.99 0.71 9.05
CA TYR A 34 -9.01 0.95 10.10
C TYR A 34 -7.58 1.07 9.55
N PHE A 35 -7.17 0.15 8.67
CA PHE A 35 -5.83 0.18 8.08
C PHE A 35 -5.64 1.31 7.06
N ILE A 36 -6.69 1.72 6.36
CA ILE A 36 -6.67 2.92 5.50
C ILE A 36 -6.44 4.17 6.36
N ASP A 37 -7.16 4.31 7.48
CA ASP A 37 -7.01 5.45 8.37
C ASP A 37 -5.63 5.48 9.04
N TYR A 38 -5.15 4.31 9.49
CA TYR A 38 -3.79 4.14 9.99
C TYR A 38 -2.74 4.56 8.96
N TYR A 39 -2.89 4.10 7.72
CA TYR A 39 -2.00 4.47 6.62
C TYR A 39 -2.05 5.97 6.35
N ASN A 40 -3.25 6.57 6.24
CA ASN A 40 -3.40 8.00 6.00
C ASN A 40 -2.79 8.84 7.12
N ASN A 41 -2.93 8.43 8.39
CA ASN A 41 -2.31 9.11 9.52
C ASN A 41 -0.76 9.11 9.42
N ILE A 42 -0.17 7.99 9.00
CA ILE A 42 1.28 7.89 8.81
C ILE A 42 1.73 8.62 7.53
N TRP A 43 0.96 8.53 6.45
CA TRP A 43 1.36 8.96 5.11
C TRP A 43 1.02 10.41 4.80
N VAL A 44 0.20 11.10 5.61
CA VAL A 44 0.04 12.57 5.56
C VAL A 44 1.40 13.31 5.68
N LYS A 45 2.48 12.63 6.07
CA LYS A 45 3.85 13.16 6.16
C LYS A 45 4.81 12.75 5.03
N SER A 46 4.37 12.07 3.97
CA SER A 46 5.28 11.68 2.88
C SER A 46 5.35 12.75 1.80
N ASP A 47 6.18 13.78 2.01
CA ASP A 47 6.51 14.80 0.99
C ASP A 47 7.01 14.15 -0.33
N ASN A 48 7.56 12.94 -0.23
CA ASN A 48 8.12 12.17 -1.33
C ASN A 48 7.07 11.60 -2.31
N LEU A 49 5.79 11.48 -1.93
CA LEU A 49 4.77 10.93 -2.85
C LEU A 49 4.45 11.91 -3.98
N ASN A 50 4.29 13.20 -3.68
CA ASN A 50 4.00 14.20 -4.70
C ASN A 50 5.18 14.38 -5.66
N ASP A 51 6.42 14.38 -5.14
CA ASP A 51 7.63 14.39 -5.96
C ASP A 51 7.72 13.15 -6.86
N PHE A 52 7.47 11.97 -6.29
CA PHE A 52 7.44 10.73 -7.07
C PHE A 52 6.40 10.77 -8.20
N LEU A 53 5.16 11.19 -7.90
CA LEU A 53 4.09 11.29 -8.91
C LEU A 53 4.41 12.34 -9.99
N ASP A 54 4.99 13.47 -9.62
CA ASP A 54 5.41 14.50 -10.59
C ASP A 54 6.49 13.97 -11.55
N ARG A 55 7.46 13.22 -11.02
CA ARG A 55 8.53 12.58 -11.80
C ARG A 55 8.02 11.46 -12.71
N VAL A 56 7.04 10.67 -12.28
CA VAL A 56 6.34 9.70 -13.14
C VAL A 56 5.60 10.42 -14.26
N THR A 57 4.90 11.51 -13.96
CA THR A 57 4.12 12.28 -14.95
C THR A 57 5.03 12.95 -15.99
N LYS A 58 6.24 13.37 -15.59
CA LYS A 58 7.30 13.88 -16.47
C LYS A 58 8.01 12.78 -17.28
N GLY A 59 7.69 11.51 -17.04
CA GLY A 59 8.31 10.37 -17.71
C GLY A 59 9.72 10.03 -17.22
N GLU A 60 10.18 10.63 -16.11
CA GLU A 60 11.51 10.42 -15.53
C GLU A 60 11.62 9.07 -14.80
N ILE A 61 10.48 8.52 -14.37
CA ILE A 61 10.36 7.20 -13.77
C ILE A 61 9.40 6.39 -14.63
N HIS A 62 9.89 5.28 -15.19
CA HIS A 62 9.07 4.25 -15.81
C HIS A 62 8.65 3.22 -14.77
N ILE A 63 7.37 2.88 -14.74
CA ILE A 63 6.82 1.80 -13.93
C ILE A 63 6.55 0.65 -14.89
N ASP A 64 7.32 -0.43 -14.76
CA ASP A 64 7.10 -1.66 -15.52
C ASP A 64 5.85 -2.38 -14.98
N GLU A 65 5.04 -2.93 -15.90
CA GLU A 65 3.84 -3.75 -15.59
C GLU A 65 4.17 -5.10 -14.96
#